data_AF-A0A2D6F2P3-F1
#
_entry.id   AF-A0A2D6F2P3-F1
#
_cell.length_a   1.000
_cell.length_b   1.000
_cell.length_c   1.000
_cell.angle_alpha   90.00
_cell.angle_beta   90.00
_cell.angle_gamma   90.00
#
_symmetry.space_group_name_H-M   'P 1'
#
loop_
_entity.id
_entity.type
_entity.pdbx_description
1 polymer ?
#
loop_
_entity_poly.entity_id
_entity_poly.type
_entity_poly.pdbx_seq_one_letter_code
_entity_poly.pdbx_strand_id
1 'polypeptide(L)'
;MTKRKSSYVTLQKFVEHIRELKIKSGREYRNLYEHGYISKKLYPKNPATYYAKRNVFMWLPFKEARKLVHKLDLKSVHEWVAHCKSIKRIRDVPTVPSKAYKGKGWIGMKDWLGTGLDHKNYPSYDELKRKIRKAKITSAREYTLWVRKIRKSKGFTYNTVPLKPDQYYKGKGWKSWGKFTGTDNIRLGTKKWKSYKTAKQAIRKVRPRIKGYSQFLILSKKDKLPKGIPSDPAKVYKNKGWEGWKAFLGYKTNYHGGWKKL
;
A
#
# COMPACT_ATOMS: atom_id res chain seq x y z
N MET A 1 24.60 52.54 -19.55
CA MET A 1 24.28 52.28 -18.13
C MET A 1 24.07 50.78 -17.89
N THR A 2 25.07 50.12 -17.30
CA THR A 2 25.04 48.71 -16.93
C THR A 2 24.02 48.46 -15.82
N LYS A 3 22.89 47.80 -16.13
CA LYS A 3 21.94 47.34 -15.12
C LYS A 3 22.64 46.33 -14.21
N ARG A 4 23.07 46.75 -13.01
CA ARG A 4 23.59 45.85 -11.97
C ARG A 4 22.55 44.75 -11.74
N LYS A 5 22.90 43.49 -12.07
CA LYS A 5 22.09 42.32 -11.74
C LYS A 5 22.00 42.26 -10.21
N SER A 6 20.81 42.52 -9.68
CA SER A 6 20.52 42.42 -8.26
C SER A 6 20.87 41.02 -7.72
N SER A 7 21.61 40.97 -6.61
CA SER A 7 22.17 39.77 -5.99
C SER A 7 21.20 39.01 -5.07
N TYR A 8 19.93 39.42 -5.01
CA TYR A 8 18.97 38.79 -4.11
C TYR A 8 18.66 37.36 -4.53
N VAL A 9 18.32 36.53 -3.55
CA VAL A 9 18.00 35.12 -3.77
C VAL A 9 16.79 34.96 -4.70
N THR A 10 16.66 33.76 -5.26
CA THR A 10 15.49 33.43 -6.08
C THR A 10 14.21 33.52 -5.25
N LEU A 11 13.08 33.78 -5.91
CA LEU A 11 11.76 33.78 -5.27
C LEU A 11 11.51 32.48 -4.48
N GLN A 12 11.94 31.34 -5.01
CA GLN A 12 11.77 30.06 -4.34
C GLN A 12 12.50 30.02 -2.99
N LYS A 13 13.79 30.39 -2.96
CA LYS A 13 14.58 30.46 -1.72
C LYS A 13 14.01 31.46 -0.72
N PHE A 14 13.50 32.60 -1.22
CA PHE A 14 12.78 33.54 -0.38
C PHE A 14 11.54 32.91 0.26
N VAL A 15 10.68 32.22 -0.51
CA VAL A 15 9.47 31.59 0.01
C VAL A 15 9.78 30.49 1.03
N GLU A 16 10.80 29.67 0.80
CA GLU A 16 11.25 28.64 1.74
C GLU A 16 11.64 29.27 3.08
N HIS A 17 12.45 30.33 3.04
CA HIS A 17 12.89 31.05 4.23
C HIS A 17 11.74 31.73 5.00
N ILE A 18 10.79 32.37 4.30
CA ILE A 18 9.60 32.98 4.94
C ILE A 18 8.76 31.93 5.67
N ARG A 19 8.64 30.72 5.10
CA ARG A 19 7.91 29.61 5.73
C ARG A 19 8.63 29.02 6.93
N GLU A 20 9.95 28.87 6.85
CA GLU A 20 10.79 28.43 7.99
C GLU A 20 10.64 29.38 9.18
N LEU A 21 10.66 30.69 8.91
CA LEU A 21 10.46 31.73 9.91
C LEU A 21 9.00 31.92 10.32
N LYS A 22 8.06 31.17 9.71
CA LYS A 22 6.61 31.24 9.96
C LYS A 22 6.01 32.65 9.88
N ILE A 23 6.59 33.51 9.03
CA ILE A 23 6.14 34.89 8.85
C ILE A 23 4.79 34.88 8.11
N LYS A 24 3.78 35.55 8.69
CA LYS A 24 2.38 35.50 8.22
C LYS A 24 1.93 36.77 7.52
N SER A 25 2.69 37.86 7.62
CA SER A 25 2.31 39.14 7.01
C SER A 25 3.51 39.94 6.49
N GLY A 26 3.23 40.84 5.55
CA GLY A 26 4.25 41.80 5.06
C GLY A 26 4.72 42.77 6.14
N ARG A 27 3.87 43.07 7.14
CA ARG A 27 4.22 43.90 8.30
C ARG A 27 5.24 43.21 9.20
N GLU A 28 5.00 41.94 9.49
CA GLU A 28 5.92 41.09 10.27
C GLU A 28 7.25 40.90 9.55
N TYR A 29 7.21 40.65 8.24
CA TYR A 29 8.43 40.61 7.41
C TYR A 29 9.24 41.91 7.54
N ARG A 30 8.59 43.07 7.39
CA ARG A 30 9.26 44.38 7.43
C ARG A 30 9.87 44.65 8.79
N ASN A 31 9.17 44.31 9.87
CA ASN A 31 9.70 44.43 11.23
C ASN A 31 10.98 43.58 11.38
N LEU A 32 10.95 42.31 11.00
CA LEU A 32 12.13 41.42 11.08
C LEU A 32 13.29 41.90 10.18
N TYR A 33 12.97 42.47 9.01
CA TYR A 33 13.95 43.05 8.10
C TYR A 33 14.63 44.30 8.67
N GLU A 34 13.87 45.17 9.33
CA GLU A 34 14.39 46.40 9.94
C GLU A 34 15.30 46.09 11.12
N HIS A 35 14.93 45.11 11.95
CA HIS A 35 15.69 44.66 13.11
C HIS A 35 16.82 43.67 12.78
N GLY A 36 17.11 43.41 11.50
CA GLY A 36 18.29 42.65 11.08
C GLY A 36 18.15 41.12 11.12
N TYR A 37 16.99 40.57 11.49
CA TYR A 37 16.72 39.13 11.45
C TYR A 37 16.65 38.58 10.02
N ILE A 38 16.43 39.44 9.02
CA ILE A 38 16.42 39.08 7.60
C ILE A 38 17.58 39.79 6.91
N SER A 39 18.47 39.02 6.28
CA SER A 39 19.68 39.54 5.64
C SER A 39 19.35 40.55 4.53
N LYS A 40 19.69 41.81 4.76
CA LYS A 40 19.53 42.92 3.79
C LYS A 40 20.34 42.70 2.51
N LYS A 41 21.40 41.86 2.56
CA LYS A 41 22.23 41.47 1.42
C LYS A 41 21.54 40.43 0.52
N LEU A 42 20.77 39.52 1.11
CA LEU A 42 20.14 38.39 0.41
C LEU A 42 18.69 38.68 0.01
N TYR A 43 18.02 39.59 0.72
CA TYR A 43 16.59 39.83 0.57
C TYR A 43 16.25 41.31 0.36
N PRO A 44 15.25 41.61 -0.49
CA PRO A 44 14.80 42.98 -0.73
C PRO A 44 13.91 43.51 0.40
N LYS A 45 14.01 44.80 0.74
CA LYS A 45 13.14 45.47 1.74
C LYS A 45 11.64 45.34 1.43
N ASN A 46 11.28 45.37 0.14
CA ASN A 46 9.90 45.24 -0.34
C ASN A 46 9.77 44.03 -1.29
N PRO A 47 9.67 42.80 -0.76
CA PRO A 47 9.58 41.59 -1.56
C PRO A 47 8.39 41.58 -2.51
N ALA A 48 7.25 42.12 -2.06
CA ALA A 48 6.06 42.25 -2.88
C ALA A 48 6.41 43.00 -4.18
N THR A 49 7.06 44.17 -4.10
CA THR A 49 7.44 44.95 -5.30
C THR A 49 8.54 44.30 -6.12
N TYR A 50 9.54 43.70 -5.46
CA TYR A 50 10.69 43.09 -6.14
C TYR A 50 10.28 41.82 -6.90
N TYR A 51 9.44 41.00 -6.28
CA TYR A 51 8.94 39.77 -6.90
C TYR A 51 7.65 39.99 -7.71
N ALA A 52 6.91 41.10 -7.56
CA ALA A 52 5.64 41.38 -8.27
C ALA A 52 5.72 41.36 -9.79
N LYS A 53 6.89 41.61 -10.41
CA LYS A 53 7.07 41.37 -11.86
C LYS A 53 6.82 39.90 -12.24
N ARG A 54 6.80 38.99 -11.27
CA ARG A 54 6.25 37.64 -11.32
C ARG A 54 5.02 37.63 -10.40
N ASN A 55 3.83 37.72 -10.97
CA ASN A 55 2.56 37.74 -10.25
C ASN A 55 2.42 36.47 -9.36
N VAL A 56 2.71 36.56 -8.07
CA VAL A 56 2.78 35.38 -7.17
C VAL A 56 1.78 35.59 -6.03
N PHE A 57 0.53 35.23 -6.28
CA PHE A 57 -0.29 34.68 -5.21
C PHE A 57 0.44 33.45 -4.67
N MET A 58 0.84 33.51 -3.39
CA MET A 58 1.61 32.47 -2.72
C MET A 58 0.71 31.28 -2.40
N TRP A 59 0.53 30.40 -3.36
CA TRP A 59 -0.17 29.15 -3.13
C TRP A 59 0.62 28.24 -2.20
N LEU A 60 -0.10 27.51 -1.34
CA LEU A 60 0.47 26.41 -0.56
C LEU A 60 1.24 25.42 -1.47
N PRO A 61 2.24 24.69 -0.96
CA PRO A 61 2.82 23.58 -1.70
C PRO A 61 1.73 22.62 -2.20
N PHE A 62 1.88 22.09 -3.42
CA PHE A 62 0.88 21.22 -4.03
C PHE A 62 0.40 20.11 -3.09
N LYS A 63 1.33 19.44 -2.39
CA LYS A 63 1.02 18.36 -1.44
C LYS A 63 0.16 18.83 -0.26
N GLU A 64 0.37 20.03 0.24
CA GLU A 64 -0.40 20.60 1.35
C GLU A 64 -1.77 21.08 0.89
N ALA A 65 -1.79 21.84 -0.21
CA ALA A 65 -3.03 22.31 -0.82
C ALA A 65 -3.96 21.16 -1.19
N ARG A 66 -3.43 20.10 -1.83
CA ARG A 66 -4.18 18.88 -2.18
C ARG A 66 -4.74 18.19 -0.95
N LYS A 67 -3.99 18.09 0.15
CA LYS A 67 -4.49 17.52 1.41
C LYS A 67 -5.69 18.32 1.96
N LEU A 68 -5.65 19.64 1.86
CA LEU A 68 -6.78 20.48 2.27
C LEU A 68 -7.99 20.29 1.36
N VAL A 69 -7.78 20.25 0.04
CA VAL A 69 -8.86 20.02 -0.93
C VAL A 69 -9.51 18.65 -0.74
N HIS A 70 -8.73 17.61 -0.46
CA HIS A 70 -9.27 16.27 -0.17
C HIS A 70 -10.17 16.23 1.06
N LYS A 71 -9.94 17.09 2.07
CA LYS A 71 -10.79 17.18 3.26
C LYS A 71 -12.16 17.80 2.97
N LEU A 72 -12.30 18.54 1.86
CA LEU A 72 -13.57 19.13 1.45
C LEU A 72 -14.53 18.09 0.85
N ASP A 73 -14.02 16.90 0.49
CA ASP A 73 -14.76 15.76 -0.07
C ASP A 73 -15.63 16.09 -1.30
N LEU A 74 -15.22 17.07 -2.09
CA LEU A 74 -15.91 17.51 -3.31
C LEU A 74 -15.84 16.42 -4.39
N LYS A 75 -16.97 16.12 -5.02
CA LYS A 75 -17.10 14.99 -5.96
C LYS A 75 -16.90 15.39 -7.42
N SER A 76 -16.97 16.68 -7.73
CA SER A 76 -16.95 17.16 -9.11
C SER A 76 -16.20 18.49 -9.28
N VAL A 77 -15.83 18.77 -10.53
CA VAL A 77 -15.23 20.07 -10.89
C VAL A 77 -16.23 21.20 -10.66
N HIS A 78 -17.53 20.95 -10.88
CA HIS A 78 -18.59 21.92 -10.61
C HIS A 78 -18.62 22.31 -9.12
N GLU A 79 -18.55 21.34 -8.21
CA GLU A 79 -18.46 21.61 -6.77
C GLU A 79 -17.18 22.37 -6.38
N TRP A 80 -16.05 22.07 -7.03
CA TRP A 80 -14.81 22.83 -6.83
C TRP A 80 -14.96 24.30 -7.22
N VAL A 81 -15.56 24.56 -8.37
CA VAL A 81 -15.81 25.93 -8.86
C VAL A 81 -16.78 26.65 -7.91
N ALA A 82 -17.85 26.00 -7.46
CA ALA A 82 -18.78 26.56 -6.49
C ALA A 82 -18.09 26.88 -5.16
N HIS A 83 -17.27 25.97 -4.64
CA HIS A 83 -16.49 26.18 -3.42
C HIS A 83 -15.54 27.40 -3.56
N CYS A 84 -14.84 27.53 -4.68
CA CYS A 84 -13.92 28.64 -4.95
C CYS A 84 -14.62 30.01 -4.99
N LYS A 85 -15.90 30.04 -5.39
CA LYS A 85 -16.73 31.25 -5.42
C LYS A 85 -17.37 31.56 -4.05
N SER A 86 -17.41 30.59 -3.15
CA SER A 86 -18.02 30.76 -1.83
C SER A 86 -17.10 31.50 -0.84
N ILE A 87 -17.69 32.04 0.23
CA ILE A 87 -16.94 32.61 1.37
C ILE A 87 -16.08 31.56 2.09
N LYS A 88 -16.39 30.26 1.92
CA LYS A 88 -15.67 29.13 2.53
C LYS A 88 -14.41 28.74 1.75
N ARG A 89 -14.04 29.46 0.68
CA ARG A 89 -12.82 29.17 -0.09
C ARG A 89 -11.57 29.21 0.79
N ILE A 90 -10.63 28.30 0.54
CA ILE A 90 -9.33 28.31 1.20
C ILE A 90 -8.44 29.34 0.50
N ARG A 91 -8.14 30.47 1.18
CA ARG A 91 -7.44 31.62 0.58
C ARG A 91 -6.09 31.28 -0.05
N ASP A 92 -5.34 30.35 0.54
CA ASP A 92 -3.99 29.98 0.07
C ASP A 92 -3.98 28.81 -0.93
N VAL A 93 -5.16 28.44 -1.45
CA VAL A 93 -5.33 27.41 -2.46
C VAL A 93 -5.82 28.04 -3.78
N PRO A 94 -5.14 27.78 -4.90
CA PRO A 94 -5.48 28.38 -6.18
C PRO A 94 -6.82 27.89 -6.69
N THR A 95 -7.63 28.79 -7.22
CA THR A 95 -8.89 28.44 -7.91
C THR A 95 -8.63 27.64 -9.19
N VAL A 96 -7.51 27.94 -9.88
CA VAL A 96 -7.03 27.24 -11.07
C VAL A 96 -5.73 26.47 -10.76
N PRO A 97 -5.82 25.31 -10.10
CA PRO A 97 -4.66 24.57 -9.63
C PRO A 97 -3.76 24.04 -10.76
N SER A 98 -4.32 23.79 -11.96
CA SER A 98 -3.56 23.39 -13.14
C SER A 98 -2.49 24.41 -13.56
N LYS A 99 -2.81 25.71 -13.43
CA LYS A 99 -1.85 26.79 -13.72
C LYS A 99 -0.84 26.94 -12.58
N ALA A 100 -1.33 26.95 -11.34
CA ALA A 100 -0.50 27.16 -10.15
C ALA A 100 0.53 26.04 -9.90
N TYR A 101 0.16 24.80 -10.22
CA TYR A 101 0.96 23.60 -9.92
C TYR A 101 1.50 22.88 -11.15
N LYS A 102 1.47 23.52 -12.34
CA LYS A 102 2.12 23.01 -13.54
C LYS A 102 3.59 22.70 -13.25
N GLY A 103 4.03 21.48 -13.51
CA GLY A 103 5.39 21.02 -13.22
C GLY A 103 5.73 20.86 -11.73
N LYS A 104 4.77 21.08 -10.81
CA LYS A 104 4.95 20.99 -9.35
C LYS A 104 4.14 19.85 -8.72
N GLY A 105 3.86 18.81 -9.51
CA GLY A 105 3.08 17.65 -9.10
C GLY A 105 1.61 17.68 -9.49
N TRP A 106 1.15 18.69 -10.25
CA TRP A 106 -0.18 18.65 -10.85
C TRP A 106 -0.33 17.46 -11.79
N ILE A 107 -1.38 16.66 -11.59
CA ILE A 107 -1.70 15.51 -12.44
C ILE A 107 -3.03 15.73 -13.17
N GLY A 108 -4.03 16.24 -12.48
CA GLY A 108 -5.34 16.51 -13.05
C GLY A 108 -6.40 16.77 -11.99
N MET A 109 -7.59 17.20 -12.43
CA MET A 109 -8.65 17.60 -11.50
C MET A 109 -9.16 16.42 -10.65
N LYS A 110 -9.19 15.22 -11.22
CA LYS A 110 -9.52 13.98 -10.50
C LYS A 110 -8.55 13.71 -9.33
N ASP A 111 -7.26 13.95 -9.50
CA ASP A 111 -6.26 13.82 -8.44
C ASP A 111 -6.40 14.90 -7.37
N TRP A 112 -6.65 16.12 -7.83
CA TRP A 112 -6.82 17.31 -7.01
C TRP A 112 -8.00 17.21 -6.05
N LEU A 113 -9.14 16.75 -6.56
CA LEU A 113 -10.37 16.56 -5.79
C LEU A 113 -10.37 15.25 -5.00
N GLY A 114 -9.45 14.33 -5.30
CA GLY A 114 -9.43 13.00 -4.69
C GLY A 114 -10.53 12.07 -5.22
N THR A 115 -11.11 12.40 -6.37
CA THR A 115 -12.21 11.68 -7.03
C THR A 115 -11.73 10.74 -8.14
N GLY A 116 -10.44 10.77 -8.48
CA GLY A 116 -9.86 9.91 -9.50
C GLY A 116 -9.76 8.45 -9.07
N LEU A 117 -10.30 7.56 -9.92
CA LEU A 117 -10.14 6.10 -9.82
C LEU A 117 -8.69 5.64 -10.12
N ASP A 118 -7.86 6.48 -10.73
CA ASP A 118 -6.58 6.07 -11.34
C ASP A 118 -5.31 6.57 -10.64
N HIS A 119 -5.38 7.59 -9.77
CA HIS A 119 -4.26 7.94 -8.88
C HIS A 119 -4.43 7.27 -7.53
N LYS A 120 -4.35 5.94 -7.59
CA LYS A 120 -4.30 5.04 -6.44
C LYS A 120 -3.02 5.31 -5.65
N ASN A 121 -3.05 6.31 -4.78
CA ASN A 121 -1.99 6.59 -3.80
C ASN A 121 -2.06 5.56 -2.67
N TYR A 122 -2.00 4.29 -3.05
CA TYR A 122 -2.03 3.20 -2.11
C TYR A 122 -0.72 3.20 -1.31
N PRO A 123 -0.77 2.78 -0.04
CA PRO A 123 0.42 2.52 0.75
C PRO A 123 1.38 1.60 -0.01
N SER A 124 2.65 1.61 0.35
CA SER A 124 3.57 0.56 -0.08
C SER A 124 3.06 -0.83 0.35
N TYR A 125 3.56 -1.88 -0.31
CA TYR A 125 3.22 -3.26 0.02
C TYR A 125 3.43 -3.54 1.52
N ASP A 126 4.55 -3.09 2.09
CA ASP A 126 4.89 -3.31 3.49
C ASP A 126 4.04 -2.49 4.47
N GLU A 127 3.71 -1.24 4.12
CA GLU A 127 2.79 -0.43 4.92
C GLU A 127 1.40 -1.06 4.98
N LEU A 128 0.87 -1.54 3.85
CA LEU A 128 -0.43 -2.20 3.85
C LEU A 128 -0.39 -3.52 4.61
N LYS A 129 0.67 -4.31 4.42
CA LYS A 129 0.90 -5.56 5.15
C LYS A 129 0.91 -5.33 6.67
N ARG A 130 1.55 -4.26 7.17
CA ARG A 130 1.50 -3.89 8.59
C ARG A 130 0.08 -3.57 9.05
N LYS A 131 -0.68 -2.78 8.28
CA LYS A 131 -2.08 -2.44 8.61
C LYS A 131 -2.97 -3.68 8.71
N ILE A 132 -2.83 -4.60 7.76
CA ILE A 132 -3.60 -5.86 7.71
C ILE A 132 -3.29 -6.75 8.91
N ARG A 133 -2.00 -6.89 9.28
CA ARG A 133 -1.58 -7.64 10.47
C ARG A 133 -2.14 -7.04 11.75
N LYS A 134 -2.06 -5.70 11.89
CA LYS A 134 -2.64 -4.98 13.04
C LYS A 134 -4.16 -5.19 13.13
N ALA A 135 -4.84 -5.24 11.98
CA ALA A 135 -6.27 -5.50 11.90
C ALA A 135 -6.64 -7.00 12.03
N LYS A 136 -5.66 -7.89 12.26
CA LYS A 136 -5.83 -9.35 12.39
C LYS A 136 -6.59 -9.98 11.21
N ILE A 137 -6.42 -9.43 10.01
CA ILE A 137 -7.05 -9.94 8.79
C ILE A 137 -6.25 -11.14 8.30
N THR A 138 -6.90 -12.29 8.23
CA THR A 138 -6.25 -13.57 7.92
C THR A 138 -6.53 -14.07 6.50
N SER A 139 -7.61 -13.58 5.88
CA SER A 139 -8.12 -14.06 4.59
C SER A 139 -8.46 -12.94 3.61
N ALA A 140 -8.55 -13.29 2.31
CA ALA A 140 -8.98 -12.36 1.26
C ALA A 140 -10.43 -11.86 1.45
N ARG A 141 -11.29 -12.72 2.01
CA ARG A 141 -12.68 -12.39 2.34
C ARG A 141 -12.74 -11.35 3.45
N GLU A 142 -12.01 -11.57 4.56
CA GLU A 142 -11.88 -10.60 5.64
C GLU A 142 -11.29 -9.28 5.15
N TYR A 143 -10.27 -9.31 4.30
CA TYR A 143 -9.72 -8.10 3.69
C TYR A 143 -10.79 -7.32 2.94
N THR A 144 -11.60 -7.99 2.12
CA THR A 144 -12.66 -7.33 1.34
C THR A 144 -13.71 -6.69 2.25
N LEU A 145 -14.13 -7.38 3.30
CA LEU A 145 -15.07 -6.87 4.29
C LEU A 145 -14.49 -5.68 5.04
N TRP A 146 -13.22 -5.78 5.45
CA TRP A 146 -12.49 -4.70 6.10
C TRP A 146 -12.43 -3.46 5.20
N VAL A 147 -12.06 -3.61 3.92
CA VAL A 147 -12.03 -2.51 2.95
C VAL A 147 -13.40 -1.87 2.75
N ARG A 148 -14.47 -2.67 2.70
CA ARG A 148 -15.85 -2.16 2.61
C ARG A 148 -16.25 -1.37 3.86
N LYS A 149 -15.90 -1.87 5.05
CA LYS A 149 -16.20 -1.22 6.33
C LYS A 149 -15.50 0.14 6.44
N ILE A 150 -14.20 0.19 6.17
CA ILE A 150 -13.44 1.45 6.22
C ILE A 150 -13.92 2.45 5.16
N ARG A 151 -14.33 2.00 3.96
CA ARG A 151 -14.92 2.86 2.92
C ARG A 151 -16.23 3.52 3.32
N LYS A 152 -17.01 2.90 4.20
CA LYS A 152 -18.27 3.47 4.70
C LYS A 152 -18.06 4.45 5.86
N SER A 153 -16.87 4.52 6.45
CA SER A 153 -16.58 5.44 7.56
C SER A 153 -16.40 6.89 7.07
N LYS A 154 -16.97 7.85 7.81
CA LYS A 154 -16.80 9.29 7.52
C LYS A 154 -15.31 9.66 7.54
N GLY A 155 -14.82 10.30 6.47
CA GLY A 155 -13.42 10.73 6.34
C GLY A 155 -12.50 9.77 5.59
N PHE A 156 -13.01 8.66 5.04
CA PHE A 156 -12.23 7.71 4.25
C PHE A 156 -12.28 8.02 2.75
N THR A 157 -11.13 8.32 2.14
CA THR A 157 -11.05 8.51 0.68
C THR A 157 -10.92 7.17 -0.05
N TYR A 158 -11.53 7.06 -1.24
CA TYR A 158 -11.55 5.83 -2.05
C TYR A 158 -10.15 5.29 -2.45
N ASN A 159 -9.09 6.06 -2.22
CA ASN A 159 -7.74 5.84 -2.72
C ASN A 159 -6.72 5.41 -1.66
N THR A 160 -7.15 5.02 -0.47
CA THR A 160 -6.25 4.69 0.66
C THR A 160 -5.79 3.25 0.71
N VAL A 161 -6.54 2.29 0.16
CA VAL A 161 -6.12 0.88 0.03
C VAL A 161 -6.69 0.22 -1.24
N PRO A 162 -5.95 -0.70 -1.87
CA PRO A 162 -6.40 -1.41 -3.06
C PRO A 162 -7.58 -2.35 -2.77
N LEU A 163 -8.59 -2.35 -3.64
CA LEU A 163 -9.61 -3.40 -3.64
C LEU A 163 -9.03 -4.77 -3.99
N LYS A 164 -8.13 -4.79 -4.96
CA LYS A 164 -7.45 -5.97 -5.49
C LYS A 164 -5.94 -5.84 -5.23
N PRO A 165 -5.48 -6.03 -3.98
CA PRO A 165 -4.07 -5.85 -3.61
C PRO A 165 -3.16 -6.82 -4.38
N ASP A 166 -3.66 -8.01 -4.68
CA ASP A 166 -2.99 -9.04 -5.47
C ASP A 166 -2.64 -8.59 -6.88
N GLN A 167 -3.54 -7.83 -7.51
CA GLN A 167 -3.29 -7.25 -8.83
C GLN A 167 -2.40 -6.01 -8.74
N TYR A 168 -2.66 -5.13 -7.76
CA TYR A 168 -1.93 -3.87 -7.64
C TYR A 168 -0.46 -4.04 -7.25
N TYR A 169 -0.15 -4.97 -6.34
CA TYR A 169 1.22 -5.25 -5.92
C TYR A 169 1.89 -6.38 -6.70
N LYS A 170 1.26 -6.86 -7.79
CA LYS A 170 1.91 -7.78 -8.72
C LYS A 170 3.19 -7.11 -9.25
N GLY A 171 4.33 -7.78 -9.09
CA GLY A 171 5.65 -7.19 -9.41
C GLY A 171 6.18 -6.15 -8.41
N LYS A 172 5.42 -5.81 -7.35
CA LYS A 172 5.81 -4.87 -6.27
C LYS A 172 5.91 -5.58 -4.91
N GLY A 173 6.42 -6.81 -4.90
CA GLY A 173 6.60 -7.62 -3.69
C GLY A 173 5.44 -8.55 -3.33
N TRP A 174 4.34 -8.57 -4.09
CA TRP A 174 3.28 -9.56 -3.88
C TRP A 174 3.75 -10.99 -4.17
N LYS A 175 3.60 -11.87 -3.19
CA LYS A 175 3.93 -13.31 -3.31
C LYS A 175 2.68 -14.18 -3.25
N SER A 176 1.87 -14.00 -2.21
CA SER A 176 0.61 -14.73 -2.03
C SER A 176 -0.21 -14.07 -0.93
N TRP A 177 -1.50 -14.42 -0.86
CA TRP A 177 -2.37 -14.03 0.26
C TRP A 177 -1.80 -14.44 1.61
N GLY A 178 -1.30 -15.69 1.75
CA GLY A 178 -0.69 -16.14 3.00
C GLY A 178 0.52 -15.31 3.45
N LYS A 179 1.41 -14.92 2.51
CA LYS A 179 2.54 -14.05 2.82
C LYS A 179 2.13 -12.61 3.12
N PHE A 180 1.04 -12.15 2.51
CA PHE A 180 0.48 -10.82 2.67
C PHE A 180 -0.27 -10.63 3.99
N THR A 181 -1.07 -11.62 4.41
CA THR A 181 -1.77 -11.59 5.70
C THR A 181 -0.90 -12.09 6.86
N GLY A 182 0.21 -12.78 6.55
CA GLY A 182 1.10 -13.35 7.56
C GLY A 182 0.63 -14.70 8.10
N THR A 183 -0.36 -15.33 7.47
CA THR A 183 -0.84 -16.67 7.83
C THR A 183 -0.05 -17.78 7.16
N ASP A 184 0.76 -17.46 6.13
CA ASP A 184 1.47 -18.42 5.28
C ASP A 184 0.57 -19.54 4.69
N ASN A 185 -0.74 -19.33 4.69
CA ASN A 185 -1.71 -20.24 4.11
C ASN A 185 -1.50 -20.35 2.59
N ILE A 186 -1.03 -21.52 2.15
CA ILE A 186 -0.89 -21.89 0.74
C ILE A 186 -2.23 -22.47 0.29
N ARG A 187 -2.79 -21.94 -0.81
CA ARG A 187 -3.99 -22.50 -1.46
C ARG A 187 -3.75 -23.99 -1.73
N LEU A 188 -4.62 -24.86 -1.21
CA LEU A 188 -4.50 -26.33 -1.26
C LEU A 188 -4.08 -26.88 -2.64
N GLY A 189 -4.58 -26.30 -3.73
CA GLY A 189 -4.26 -26.70 -5.11
C GLY A 189 -2.90 -26.24 -5.68
N THR A 190 -2.15 -25.42 -4.95
CA THR A 190 -0.78 -24.96 -5.34
C THR A 190 0.32 -25.61 -4.49
N LYS A 191 -0.06 -26.47 -3.54
CA LYS A 191 0.87 -27.15 -2.64
C LYS A 191 1.62 -28.21 -3.46
N LYS A 192 2.88 -27.94 -3.81
CA LYS A 192 3.76 -28.94 -4.43
C LYS A 192 4.04 -30.03 -3.41
N TRP A 193 3.38 -31.17 -3.57
CA TRP A 193 3.59 -32.35 -2.73
C TRP A 193 4.92 -33.00 -3.07
N LYS A 194 5.55 -33.61 -2.06
CA LYS A 194 6.67 -34.52 -2.28
C LYS A 194 6.25 -35.66 -3.21
N SER A 195 7.20 -36.25 -3.94
CA SER A 195 6.91 -37.49 -4.68
C SER A 195 6.56 -38.62 -3.71
N TYR A 196 5.82 -39.63 -4.16
CA TYR A 196 5.41 -40.75 -3.30
C TYR A 196 6.60 -41.40 -2.56
N LYS A 197 7.71 -41.65 -3.26
CA LYS A 197 8.96 -42.20 -2.70
C LYS A 197 9.54 -41.33 -1.58
N THR A 198 9.65 -40.02 -1.82
CA THR A 198 10.20 -39.07 -0.83
C THR A 198 9.24 -38.83 0.33
N ALA A 199 7.93 -38.91 0.10
CA ALA A 199 6.90 -38.83 1.12
C ALA A 199 6.94 -40.04 2.07
N LYS A 200 7.08 -41.28 1.54
CA LYS A 200 7.29 -42.50 2.34
C LYS A 200 8.51 -42.38 3.25
N GLN A 201 9.64 -41.95 2.70
CA GLN A 201 10.88 -41.80 3.45
C GLN A 201 10.71 -40.79 4.60
N ALA A 202 10.04 -39.66 4.34
CA ALA A 202 9.79 -38.65 5.36
C ALA A 202 8.87 -39.17 6.48
N ILE A 203 7.81 -39.91 6.13
CA ILE A 203 6.86 -40.48 7.10
C ILE A 203 7.50 -41.55 7.98
N ARG A 204 8.40 -42.38 7.43
CA ARG A 204 9.14 -43.40 8.22
C ARG A 204 10.06 -42.80 9.29
N LYS A 205 10.48 -41.54 9.13
CA LYS A 205 11.32 -40.81 10.08
C LYS A 205 10.52 -40.16 11.22
N VAL A 206 9.19 -40.08 11.13
CA VAL A 206 8.35 -39.48 12.19
C VAL A 206 8.41 -40.33 13.47
N ARG A 207 8.50 -39.65 14.61
CA ARG A 207 8.47 -40.24 15.95
C ARG A 207 7.41 -39.53 16.82
N PRO A 208 6.60 -40.28 17.60
CA PRO A 208 6.46 -41.73 17.58
C PRO A 208 5.95 -42.24 16.22
N ARG A 209 6.22 -43.52 15.91
CA ARG A 209 5.82 -44.11 14.62
C ARG A 209 4.29 -44.06 14.47
N ILE A 210 3.84 -43.60 13.30
CA ILE A 210 2.41 -43.48 12.99
C ILE A 210 1.84 -44.89 12.74
N LYS A 211 0.93 -45.33 13.60
CA LYS A 211 0.37 -46.70 13.61
C LYS A 211 -0.72 -46.94 12.58
N GLY A 212 -1.36 -45.88 12.07
CA GLY A 212 -2.46 -46.02 11.12
C GLY A 212 -3.05 -44.70 10.63
N TYR A 213 -4.09 -44.80 9.81
CA TYR A 213 -4.77 -43.67 9.19
C TYR A 213 -5.31 -42.66 10.21
N SER A 214 -5.97 -43.11 11.28
CA SER A 214 -6.56 -42.22 12.29
C SER A 214 -5.51 -41.33 12.96
N GLN A 215 -4.37 -41.91 13.33
CA GLN A 215 -3.25 -41.14 13.92
C GLN A 215 -2.63 -40.19 12.90
N PHE A 216 -2.48 -40.62 11.64
CA PHE A 216 -2.02 -39.76 10.56
C PHE A 216 -2.93 -38.54 10.38
N LEU A 217 -4.25 -38.75 10.37
CA LEU A 217 -5.24 -37.69 10.19
C LEU A 217 -5.18 -36.67 11.33
N ILE A 218 -5.03 -37.12 12.57
CA ILE A 218 -4.85 -36.23 13.74
C ILE A 218 -3.59 -35.39 13.58
N LEU A 219 -2.46 -35.98 13.20
CA LEU A 219 -1.21 -35.25 12.96
C LEU A 219 -1.33 -34.28 11.80
N SER A 220 -2.03 -34.66 10.72
CA SER A 220 -2.29 -33.78 9.58
C SER A 220 -3.12 -32.57 9.96
N LYS A 221 -4.18 -32.76 10.76
CA LYS A 221 -5.05 -31.66 11.22
C LYS A 221 -4.32 -30.70 12.17
N LYS A 222 -3.36 -31.22 12.95
CA LYS A 222 -2.52 -30.44 13.86
C LYS A 222 -1.24 -29.87 13.19
N ASP A 223 -1.10 -30.00 11.87
CA ASP A 223 0.08 -29.61 11.09
C ASP A 223 1.42 -30.18 11.63
N LYS A 224 1.37 -31.37 12.23
CA LYS A 224 2.54 -32.08 12.79
C LYS A 224 3.20 -33.05 11.81
N LEU A 225 2.78 -33.06 10.54
CA LEU A 225 3.39 -33.88 9.50
C LEU A 225 4.59 -33.18 8.86
N PRO A 226 5.57 -33.92 8.32
CA PRO A 226 6.66 -33.33 7.57
C PRO A 226 6.16 -32.42 6.43
N LYS A 227 6.87 -31.32 6.19
CA LYS A 227 6.50 -30.37 5.13
C LYS A 227 6.42 -31.06 3.76
N GLY A 228 5.34 -30.80 3.04
CA GLY A 228 5.10 -31.36 1.70
C GLY A 228 4.43 -32.74 1.69
N ILE A 229 3.92 -33.22 2.83
CA ILE A 229 3.06 -34.41 2.90
C ILE A 229 1.58 -34.02 2.74
N PRO A 230 0.83 -34.64 1.81
CA PRO A 230 -0.60 -34.39 1.64
C PRO A 230 -1.42 -34.90 2.82
N SER A 231 -2.50 -34.18 3.13
CA SER A 231 -3.50 -34.60 4.12
C SER A 231 -4.32 -35.80 3.64
N ASP A 232 -4.40 -35.99 2.32
CA ASP A 232 -4.97 -37.16 1.66
C ASP A 232 -3.96 -37.76 0.65
N PRO A 233 -3.02 -38.59 1.13
CA PRO A 233 -2.03 -39.26 0.28
C PRO A 233 -2.65 -40.20 -0.75
N ALA A 234 -3.74 -40.89 -0.41
CA ALA A 234 -4.40 -41.84 -1.31
C ALA A 234 -4.91 -41.13 -2.56
N LYS A 235 -5.55 -39.96 -2.40
CA LYS A 235 -6.03 -39.15 -3.52
C LYS A 235 -4.87 -38.54 -4.33
N VAL A 236 -3.86 -38.00 -3.65
CA VAL A 236 -2.74 -37.30 -4.32
C VAL A 236 -1.84 -38.26 -5.09
N TYR A 237 -1.66 -39.49 -4.60
CA TYR A 237 -0.76 -40.48 -5.18
C TYR A 237 -1.48 -41.61 -5.95
N LYS A 238 -2.81 -41.58 -6.10
CA LYS A 238 -3.61 -42.63 -6.75
C LYS A 238 -2.99 -43.16 -8.05
N ASN A 239 -2.54 -42.25 -8.92
CA ASN A 239 -1.91 -42.58 -10.21
C ASN A 239 -0.39 -42.26 -10.22
N LYS A 240 0.24 -42.24 -9.04
CA LYS A 240 1.66 -41.90 -8.84
C LYS A 240 2.37 -42.93 -7.95
N GLY A 241 1.94 -44.19 -8.03
CA GLY A 241 2.53 -45.32 -7.31
C GLY A 241 1.94 -45.58 -5.92
N TRP A 242 0.69 -45.19 -5.65
CA TRP A 242 0.06 -45.48 -4.36
C TRP A 242 -0.18 -46.98 -4.13
N GLU A 243 0.55 -47.57 -3.19
CA GLU A 243 0.45 -48.99 -2.80
C GLU A 243 -0.47 -49.22 -1.56
N GLY A 244 -1.14 -48.18 -1.06
CA GLY A 244 -1.95 -48.26 0.16
C GLY A 244 -1.26 -47.79 1.44
N TRP A 245 -2.05 -47.72 2.51
CA TRP A 245 -1.63 -47.12 3.79
C TRP A 245 -0.52 -47.87 4.50
N LYS A 246 -0.53 -49.20 4.50
CA LYS A 246 0.52 -50.00 5.14
C LYS A 246 1.88 -49.70 4.50
N ALA A 247 1.95 -49.74 3.17
CA ALA A 247 3.15 -49.40 2.43
C ALA A 247 3.58 -47.94 2.65
N PHE A 248 2.63 -46.99 2.63
CA PHE A 248 2.92 -45.56 2.85
C PHE A 248 3.50 -45.27 4.24
N LEU A 249 2.98 -45.94 5.27
CA LEU A 249 3.45 -45.86 6.66
C LEU A 249 4.66 -46.78 6.95
N GLY A 250 5.12 -47.54 5.95
CA GLY A 250 6.31 -48.40 6.02
C GLY A 250 6.12 -49.74 6.73
N TYR A 251 4.89 -50.24 6.84
CA TYR A 251 4.56 -51.59 7.30
C TYR A 251 4.64 -52.60 6.14
N LYS A 252 5.06 -53.84 6.43
CA LYS A 252 5.05 -54.93 5.44
C LYS A 252 3.61 -55.25 5.04
N THR A 253 3.36 -55.44 3.75
CA THR A 253 2.10 -55.94 3.21
C THR A 253 2.20 -57.45 3.05
N ASN A 254 1.34 -58.21 3.73
CA ASN A 254 1.23 -59.65 3.48
C ASN A 254 0.42 -59.82 2.18
N TYR A 255 1.10 -59.97 1.04
CA TYR A 255 0.48 -60.46 -0.18
C TYR A 255 0.59 -61.98 -0.17
N HIS A 256 -0.53 -62.68 -0.02
CA HIS A 256 -0.65 -64.10 -0.36
C HIS A 256 -1.17 -64.22 -1.80
N GLY A 257 -0.40 -64.95 -2.62
CA GLY A 257 -0.82 -65.83 -3.71
C GLY A 257 -1.90 -65.38 -4.71
N GLY A 258 -1.44 -65.07 -5.92
CA GLY A 258 -1.78 -65.80 -7.15
C GLY A 258 -3.24 -66.14 -7.47
N TRP A 259 -3.78 -65.51 -8.51
CA TRP A 259 -4.72 -66.17 -9.41
C TRP A 259 -3.94 -66.65 -10.63
N LYS A 260 -3.64 -67.96 -10.69
CA LYS A 260 -3.33 -68.64 -11.94
C LYS A 260 -4.61 -68.66 -12.77
N LYS A 261 -4.51 -68.25 -14.03
CA LYS A 261 -5.52 -68.51 -15.06
C LYS A 261 -5.77 -70.02 -15.13
N LEU A 262 -7.04 -70.39 -15.05
CA LEU A 262 -7.62 -71.53 -15.76
C LEU A 262 -8.69 -70.95 -16.67
#